data_AF-A0A9Q4FTS1-F1
#
_entry.id   AF-A0A9Q4FTS1-F1
#
_cell.length_a   1.000
_cell.length_b   1.000
_cell.length_c   1.000
_cell.angle_alpha   90.00
_cell.angle_beta   90.00
_cell.angle_gamma   90.00
#
_symmetry.space_group_name_H-M   'P 1'
#
loop_
_entity.id
_entity.type
_entity.pdbx_description
1 polymer ?
#
loop_
_entity_poly.entity_id
_entity_poly.type
_entity_poly.pdbx_seq_one_letter_code
_entity_poly.pdbx_strand_id
1 'polypeptide(L)'
;MTSSPDDQGQPNSAKGVTHDLASRIASAKREREREDNRSDRDASPEMTGMARGLRIGTEFIAAVLVGAGIGYLIDLGLGTSPWGLLILLLMGFAAGILNVIRVVAEMNAASPAPKGADLGPEAEDDERTEN
;
A
#
# COMPACT_ATOMS: atom_id res chain seq x y z
N MET A 1 40.26 -55.92 -16.73
CA MET A 1 38.86 -55.65 -16.34
C MET A 1 38.93 -55.02 -14.96
N THR A 2 39.07 -53.69 -14.86
CA THR A 2 37.97 -52.70 -14.80
C THR A 2 36.98 -53.12 -13.70
N SER A 3 36.86 -52.40 -12.59
CA SER A 3 36.32 -51.04 -12.58
C SER A 3 36.67 -50.29 -11.29
N SER A 4 36.98 -49.01 -11.47
CA SER A 4 36.78 -47.96 -10.47
C SER A 4 35.29 -47.58 -10.51
N PRO A 5 34.62 -47.35 -9.36
CA PRO A 5 33.39 -46.59 -9.33
C PRO A 5 33.59 -45.28 -8.56
N ASP A 6 33.69 -44.20 -9.33
CA ASP A 6 32.84 -43.02 -9.23
C ASP A 6 32.75 -42.26 -7.89
N ASP A 7 33.60 -41.24 -7.81
CA ASP A 7 33.19 -39.83 -7.76
C ASP A 7 31.67 -39.59 -7.55
N GLN A 8 31.27 -39.34 -6.31
CA GLN A 8 29.97 -38.74 -5.97
C GLN A 8 30.23 -37.53 -5.06
N GLY A 9 30.86 -36.51 -5.65
CA GLY A 9 30.99 -35.17 -5.09
C GLY A 9 29.63 -34.49 -4.87
N GLN A 10 29.14 -34.56 -3.63
CA GLN A 10 28.49 -33.46 -2.89
C GLN A 10 27.51 -32.52 -3.64
N PRO A 11 26.28 -32.98 -3.98
CA PRO A 11 25.16 -32.09 -4.35
C PRO A 11 24.46 -31.41 -3.15
N ASN A 12 24.83 -31.77 -1.91
CA ASN A 12 24.12 -31.32 -0.70
C ASN A 12 24.71 -30.06 -0.05
N SER A 13 25.94 -29.67 -0.40
CA SER A 13 26.62 -28.53 0.23
C SER A 13 26.14 -27.18 -0.32
N ALA A 14 25.89 -27.10 -1.64
CA ALA A 14 25.40 -25.88 -2.28
C ALA A 14 23.98 -25.49 -1.84
N LYS A 15 23.10 -26.48 -1.62
CA LYS A 15 21.74 -26.26 -1.07
C LYS A 15 21.78 -25.80 0.39
N GLY A 16 22.76 -26.25 1.17
CA GLY A 16 22.95 -25.80 2.56
C GLY A 16 23.36 -24.33 2.64
N VAL A 17 24.28 -23.90 1.76
CA VAL A 17 24.75 -22.51 1.71
C VAL A 17 23.65 -21.55 1.26
N THR A 18 22.84 -21.91 0.25
CA THR A 18 21.73 -21.05 -0.18
C THR A 18 20.64 -20.94 0.89
N HIS A 19 20.40 -22.00 1.65
CA HIS A 19 19.46 -21.98 2.76
C HIS A 19 19.98 -21.13 3.94
N ASP A 20 21.28 -21.16 4.23
CA ASP A 20 21.90 -20.30 5.26
C ASP A 20 21.88 -18.81 4.85
N LEU A 21 22.11 -18.50 3.58
CA LEU A 21 21.97 -17.13 3.08
C LEU A 21 20.51 -16.67 3.13
N ALA A 22 19.57 -17.53 2.72
CA ALA A 22 18.15 -17.23 2.79
C ALA A 22 17.69 -16.99 4.23
N SER A 23 18.18 -17.80 5.19
CA SER A 23 17.86 -17.64 6.61
C SER A 23 18.47 -16.37 7.20
N ARG A 24 19.70 -16.00 6.81
CA ARG A 24 20.37 -14.75 7.19
C ARG A 24 19.68 -13.51 6.61
N ILE A 25 19.26 -13.56 5.35
CA ILE A 25 18.51 -12.46 4.71
C ILE A 25 17.14 -12.32 5.39
N ALA A 26 16.46 -13.44 5.65
CA ALA A 26 15.16 -13.44 6.33
C ALA A 26 15.27 -12.89 7.75
N SER A 27 16.30 -13.25 8.50
CA SER A 27 16.54 -12.72 9.85
C SER A 27 16.91 -11.24 9.85
N ALA A 28 17.82 -10.81 8.96
CA ALA A 28 18.18 -9.39 8.81
C ALA A 28 16.98 -8.51 8.38
N LYS A 29 16.13 -9.00 7.47
CA LYS A 29 14.91 -8.31 7.07
C LYS A 29 13.92 -8.18 8.23
N ARG A 30 13.74 -9.26 8.99
CA ARG A 30 12.83 -9.31 10.14
C ARG A 30 13.31 -8.45 11.30
N GLU A 31 14.62 -8.29 11.47
CA GLU A 31 15.20 -7.39 12.45
C GLU A 31 14.95 -5.92 12.09
N ARG A 32 15.16 -5.54 10.82
CA ARG A 32 14.83 -4.20 10.32
C ARG A 32 13.33 -3.89 10.44
N GLU A 33 12.46 -4.82 10.06
CA GLU A 33 11.01 -4.66 10.23
C GLU A 33 10.62 -4.53 11.71
N ARG A 34 11.34 -5.19 12.62
CA ARG A 34 11.11 -5.08 14.07
C ARG A 34 11.70 -3.81 14.69
N GLU A 35 12.76 -3.25 14.11
CA GLU A 35 13.29 -1.95 14.49
C GLU A 35 12.36 -0.84 14.02
N ASP A 36 11.96 -0.84 12.73
CA ASP A 36 10.97 0.11 12.18
C ASP A 36 9.67 0.08 13.01
N ASN A 37 9.18 -1.11 13.37
CA ASN A 37 7.98 -1.29 14.17
C ASN A 37 8.18 -0.98 15.68
N ARG A 38 9.43 -0.99 16.19
CA ARG A 38 9.75 -0.55 17.56
C ARG A 38 9.87 0.97 17.64
N SER A 39 10.56 1.60 16.68
CA SER A 39 10.57 3.06 16.56
C SER A 39 9.17 3.64 16.37
N ASP A 40 8.28 2.91 15.67
CA ASP A 40 6.86 3.27 15.53
C ASP A 40 6.02 3.02 16.80
N ARG A 41 6.45 2.13 17.71
CA ARG A 41 5.74 1.81 18.97
C ARG A 41 6.16 2.67 20.15
N ASP A 42 7.41 3.11 20.17
CA ASP A 42 7.94 4.03 21.20
C ASP A 42 7.59 5.50 20.89
N ALA A 43 7.23 5.80 19.63
CA ALA A 43 6.57 7.05 19.27
C ALA A 43 5.13 7.05 19.81
N SER A 44 4.69 8.18 20.37
CA SER A 44 3.29 8.30 20.81
C SER A 44 2.34 8.01 19.63
N PRO A 45 1.12 7.48 19.88
CA PRO A 45 0.19 7.13 18.80
C PRO A 45 -0.09 8.27 17.81
N GLU A 46 -0.06 9.52 18.26
CA GLU A 46 -0.10 10.72 17.39
C GLU A 46 1.14 10.86 16.51
N MET A 47 2.33 10.64 17.07
CA MET A 47 3.61 10.80 16.37
C MET A 47 3.84 9.69 15.33
N THR A 48 3.34 8.47 15.56
CA THR A 48 3.37 7.37 14.58
C THR A 48 2.48 7.64 13.37
N GLY A 49 1.29 8.22 13.57
CA GLY A 49 0.38 8.62 12.48
C GLY A 49 0.98 9.75 11.63
N MET A 50 1.56 10.77 12.28
CA MET A 50 2.20 11.90 11.61
C MET A 50 3.46 11.48 10.84
N ALA A 51 4.33 10.65 11.43
CA ALA A 51 5.56 10.19 10.78
C ALA A 51 5.27 9.32 9.53
N ARG A 52 4.27 8.43 9.62
CA ARG A 52 3.82 7.64 8.47
C ARG A 52 3.18 8.50 7.38
N GLY A 53 2.34 9.45 7.77
CA GLY A 53 1.73 10.41 6.84
C GLY A 53 2.78 11.26 6.12
N LEU A 54 3.80 11.72 6.85
CA LEU A 54 4.90 12.48 6.27
C LEU A 54 5.71 11.64 5.28
N ARG A 55 6.04 10.39 5.61
CA ARG A 55 6.78 9.49 4.70
C ARG A 55 6.00 9.26 3.41
N ILE A 56 4.72 8.89 3.51
CA ILE A 56 3.84 8.70 2.35
C ILE A 56 3.71 9.99 1.53
N GLY A 57 3.56 11.14 2.20
CA GLY A 57 3.52 12.44 1.55
C GLY A 57 4.81 12.78 0.81
N THR A 58 5.97 12.53 1.40
CA THR A 58 7.27 12.77 0.75
C THR A 58 7.53 11.84 -0.42
N GLU A 59 7.14 10.57 -0.32
CA GLU A 59 7.24 9.61 -1.43
C GLU A 59 6.35 10.04 -2.60
N PHE A 60 5.13 10.54 -2.31
CA PHE A 60 4.23 11.09 -3.32
C PHE A 60 4.82 12.34 -4.01
N ILE A 61 5.30 13.32 -3.23
CA ILE A 61 5.89 14.55 -3.78
C ILE A 61 7.13 14.22 -4.62
N ALA A 62 7.98 13.30 -4.17
CA ALA A 62 9.15 12.86 -4.93
C ALA A 62 8.75 12.24 -6.27
N ALA A 63 7.75 11.35 -6.29
CA ALA A 63 7.24 10.74 -7.52
C ALA A 63 6.67 11.79 -8.50
N VAL A 64 5.93 12.79 -7.98
CA VAL A 64 5.38 13.90 -8.78
C VAL A 64 6.50 14.74 -9.39
N LEU A 65 7.52 15.11 -8.62
CA LEU A 65 8.66 15.89 -9.11
C LEU A 65 9.44 15.14 -10.17
N VAL A 66 9.65 13.82 -9.99
CA VAL A 66 10.32 12.97 -10.98
C VAL A 66 9.49 12.89 -12.27
N GLY A 67 8.18 12.65 -12.16
CA GLY A 67 7.28 12.62 -13.32
C GLY A 67 7.22 13.96 -14.06
N ALA A 68 7.18 15.07 -13.34
CA ALA A 68 7.23 16.42 -13.90
C ALA A 68 8.58 16.69 -14.59
N GLY A 69 9.69 16.27 -13.98
CA GLY A 69 11.02 16.36 -14.58
C GLY A 69 11.12 15.57 -15.88
N ILE A 70 10.67 14.32 -15.89
CA ILE A 70 10.65 13.47 -17.10
C ILE A 70 9.75 14.07 -18.19
N GLY A 71 8.55 14.54 -17.83
CA GLY A 71 7.64 15.22 -18.76
C GLY A 71 8.26 16.48 -19.37
N TYR A 72 8.98 17.26 -18.55
CA TYR A 72 9.69 18.45 -19.02
C TYR A 72 10.86 18.10 -19.97
N LEU A 73 11.62 17.03 -19.71
CA LEU A 73 12.67 16.58 -20.63
C LEU A 73 12.09 16.12 -21.98
N ILE A 74 10.93 15.45 -21.96
CA ILE A 74 10.23 15.04 -23.19
C ILE A 74 9.78 16.27 -23.99
N ASP A 75 9.17 17.26 -23.33
CA ASP A 75 8.75 18.51 -23.97
C ASP A 75 9.96 19.26 -24.56
N LEU A 76 11.12 19.24 -23.88
CA LEU A 76 12.36 19.85 -24.36
C LEU A 76 12.95 19.12 -25.59
N GLY A 77 12.91 17.79 -25.60
CA GLY A 77 13.39 16.98 -26.74
C GLY A 77 12.53 17.11 -27.99
N LEU A 78 11.22 17.36 -27.82
CA LEU A 78 10.27 17.57 -28.93
C LEU A 78 10.20 19.03 -29.39
N GLY A 79 10.82 19.97 -28.65
CA GLY A 79 10.80 21.41 -28.96
C GLY A 79 9.39 22.02 -28.91
N THR A 80 8.43 21.33 -28.31
CA THR A 80 7.04 21.77 -28.18
C THR A 80 6.87 22.59 -26.91
N SER A 81 6.02 23.62 -26.93
CA SER A 81 5.44 24.21 -25.71
C SER A 81 4.90 23.08 -24.80
N PRO A 82 4.74 23.25 -23.46
CA PRO A 82 4.64 22.16 -22.48
C PRO A 82 3.29 21.43 -22.48
N TRP A 83 2.83 21.07 -23.68
CA TRP A 83 1.59 20.38 -23.99
C TRP A 83 1.67 18.91 -23.58
N GLY A 84 2.84 18.27 -23.68
CA GLY A 84 3.05 16.91 -23.21
C GLY A 84 2.88 16.82 -21.69
N LEU A 85 3.53 17.74 -20.96
CA LEU A 85 3.33 17.89 -19.52
C LEU A 85 1.87 18.23 -19.17
N LEU A 86 1.20 19.11 -19.93
CA LEU A 86 -0.19 19.48 -19.68
C LEU A 86 -1.16 18.29 -19.84
N ILE A 87 -1.01 17.52 -20.92
CA ILE A 87 -1.86 16.35 -21.20
C ILE A 87 -1.61 15.24 -20.19
N LEU A 88 -0.34 14.92 -19.88
CA LEU A 88 -0.02 13.91 -18.87
C LEU A 88 -0.46 14.33 -17.47
N LEU A 89 -0.37 15.61 -17.13
CA LEU A 89 -0.86 16.14 -15.85
C LEU A 89 -2.39 16.01 -15.76
N LEU A 90 -3.13 16.42 -16.79
CA LEU A 90 -4.59 16.31 -16.84
C LEU A 90 -5.05 14.85 -16.79
N MET A 91 -4.40 13.97 -17.56
CA MET A 91 -4.70 12.54 -17.57
C MET A 91 -4.39 11.88 -16.22
N GLY A 92 -3.22 12.18 -15.64
CA GLY A 92 -2.82 11.67 -14.33
C GLY A 92 -3.74 12.18 -13.21
N PHE A 93 -4.14 13.45 -13.26
CA PHE A 93 -5.08 14.04 -12.32
C PHE A 93 -6.48 13.40 -12.41
N ALA A 94 -7.00 13.22 -13.64
CA ALA A 94 -8.27 12.54 -13.87
C ALA A 94 -8.23 11.09 -13.38
N ALA A 95 -7.17 10.35 -13.69
CA ALA A 95 -6.95 8.99 -13.20
C ALA A 95 -6.87 8.93 -11.66
N GLY A 96 -6.21 9.91 -11.03
CA GLY A 96 -6.14 10.04 -9.58
C GLY A 96 -7.51 10.25 -8.94
N ILE A 97 -8.33 11.18 -9.46
CA ILE A 97 -9.70 11.41 -8.98
C ILE A 97 -10.55 10.15 -9.14
N LEU A 98 -10.49 9.49 -10.30
CA LEU A 98 -11.23 8.25 -10.55
C LEU A 98 -10.84 7.14 -9.56
N ASN A 99 -9.56 7.03 -9.22
CA ASN A 99 -9.09 6.07 -8.21
C ASN A 99 -9.64 6.39 -6.81
N VAL A 100 -9.64 7.66 -6.40
CA VAL A 100 -10.18 8.07 -5.09
C VAL A 100 -11.68 7.78 -5.00
N ILE A 101 -12.46 8.15 -6.02
CA ILE A 101 -13.91 7.89 -6.06
C ILE A 101 -14.18 6.39 -5.94
N ARG A 102 -13.38 5.57 -6.64
CA ARG A 102 -13.50 4.12 -6.57
C ARG A 102 -13.24 3.58 -5.16
N VAL A 103 -12.16 4.01 -4.51
CA VAL A 103 -11.82 3.58 -3.15
C VAL A 103 -12.92 3.98 -2.16
N VAL A 104 -13.40 5.23 -2.23
CA VAL A 104 -14.49 5.71 -1.37
C VAL A 104 -15.79 4.94 -1.62
N ALA A 105 -16.12 4.65 -2.88
CA ALA A 105 -17.29 3.87 -3.23
C ALA A 105 -17.20 2.43 -2.69
N GLU A 106 -16.03 1.80 -2.78
CA GLU A 106 -15.79 0.46 -2.20
C GLU A 106 -15.91 0.46 -0.67
N MET A 107 -15.40 1.49 0.01
CA MET A 107 -15.55 1.65 1.47
C MET A 107 -17.00 1.87 1.91
N ASN A 108 -17.76 2.65 1.15
CA ASN A 108 -19.18 2.88 1.41
C ASN A 108 -20.02 1.62 1.12
N ALA A 109 -19.70 0.86 0.08
CA ALA A 109 -20.38 -0.40 -0.24
C ALA A 109 -20.05 -1.52 0.76
N ALA A 110 -18.86 -1.50 1.36
CA ALA A 110 -18.46 -2.44 2.41
C ALA A 110 -19.10 -2.15 3.78
N SER A 111 -19.72 -0.99 3.95
CA SER A 111 -20.52 -0.66 5.14
C SER A 111 -22.00 -0.94 4.84
N PRO A 112 -22.60 -2.04 5.33
CA PRO A 112 -24.03 -2.25 5.16
C PRO A 112 -24.78 -1.11 5.84
N ALA A 113 -25.85 -0.62 5.20
CA ALA A 113 -26.72 0.40 5.75
C ALA A 113 -27.10 0.06 7.21
N PRO A 114 -27.11 1.04 8.14
CA PRO A 114 -27.52 0.77 9.51
C PRO A 114 -28.93 0.18 9.48
N LYS A 115 -29.08 -1.06 9.95
CA LYS A 115 -30.38 -1.68 10.22
C LYS A 115 -31.01 -0.96 11.41
N GLY A 116 -31.67 0.15 11.12
CA GLY A 116 -32.34 0.99 12.11
C GLY A 116 -33.40 1.92 11.53
N ALA A 117 -33.67 1.87 10.23
CA ALA A 117 -34.87 2.48 9.64
C ALA A 117 -36.09 1.55 9.76
N ASP A 118 -36.15 0.77 10.84
CA ASP A 118 -37.37 0.13 11.32
C ASP A 118 -38.10 1.18 12.17
N LEU A 119 -38.77 2.11 11.48
CA LEU A 119 -39.88 2.83 12.08
C LEU A 119 -40.99 1.79 12.23
N GLY A 120 -40.96 1.11 13.38
CA GLY A 120 -41.90 0.07 13.74
C GLY A 120 -43.35 0.54 13.62
N PRO A 121 -44.27 -0.40 13.37
CA PRO A 121 -45.65 -0.10 13.00
C PRO A 121 -46.37 0.61 14.14
N GLU A 122 -47.11 1.64 13.75
CA GLU A 122 -48.45 1.97 14.26
C GLU A 122 -48.58 1.94 15.79
N ALA A 123 -48.35 3.11 16.41
CA ALA A 123 -48.93 3.43 17.69
C ALA A 123 -50.45 3.60 17.53
N GLU A 124 -51.15 2.49 17.33
CA GLU A 124 -52.59 2.35 17.58
C GLU A 124 -52.78 1.42 18.77
N ASP A 125 -53.63 1.86 19.70
CA ASP A 125 -54.24 1.12 20.81
C ASP A 125 -53.33 0.53 21.92
N ASP A 126 -53.22 1.27 23.05
CA ASP A 126 -53.77 0.84 24.35
C ASP A 126 -53.25 1.73 25.49
N GLU A 127 -54.05 2.69 25.98
CA GLU A 127 -54.08 3.04 27.42
C GLU A 127 -55.50 3.50 27.80
N ARG A 128 -56.39 2.51 27.82
CA ARG A 128 -57.53 2.47 28.72
C ARG A 128 -57.05 1.91 30.06
N THR A 129 -56.48 2.74 30.94
CA THR A 129 -56.39 2.44 32.39
C THR A 129 -56.19 3.71 33.21
N GLU A 130 -57.12 3.95 34.16
CA GLU A 130 -56.96 4.66 35.44
C GLU A 130 -56.60 6.18 35.38
N ASN A 131 -57.47 7.14 35.74
CA ASN A 131 -58.32 7.26 36.93
C ASN A 131 -59.51 8.22 36.69
#